data_AF-A0A2E6EKJ9-F1
#
_entry.id   AF-A0A2E6EKJ9-F1
#
_cell.length_a   1.000
_cell.length_b   1.000
_cell.length_c   1.000
_cell.angle_alpha   90.00
_cell.angle_beta   90.00
_cell.angle_gamma   90.00
#
_symmetry.space_group_name_H-M   'P 1'
#
loop_
_entity.id
_entity.type
_entity.pdbx_description
1 polymer ?
#
loop_
_entity_poly.entity_id
_entity_poly.type
_entity_poly.pdbx_seq_one_letter_code
_entity_poly.pdbx_strand_id
1 'polypeptide(L)'
;MALFLELDTLLADLPPLANLLDELDQVFGTTVQLSTEQALDLDCGVRRASWCPWPDERVEMFITGATTRGADIILEKASGALRIRVCLKPLSTWTDWQLGVEAACALSEMTHCPAIQVTGEMPGLYEAEELRQRLLDEDDDYWRECEDGAQGIRSSIINHGEIVRIGGPSGIAAIGPRTWDRRGLSGQDPEQLSELLLEAIRHSIEARGFEGFHLANPMILDGRSGQSVVAQLIAPDRATLLRDPEFILLSADLESGAGSPLYLLPFEDLERAFPGRLSWLDDRNCALAAIPATSWTRHIEEIRPMLAEVDSFLAQHQPTEAAPEASSANPSATVRRWLPRKFW
;
A
#
# COMPACT_ATOMS: atom_id res chain seq x y z
N MET A 1 -0.61 -14.89 13.21
CA MET A 1 0.86 -14.99 12.95
C MET A 1 0.97 -15.31 11.47
N ALA A 2 1.81 -14.65 10.67
CA ALA A 2 1.81 -14.95 9.22
C ALA A 2 2.39 -16.36 8.96
N LEU A 3 1.74 -17.13 8.09
CA LEU A 3 2.20 -18.43 7.64
C LEU A 3 3.25 -18.25 6.53
N PHE A 4 4.39 -18.94 6.65
CA PHE A 4 5.45 -18.91 5.65
C PHE A 4 5.67 -20.28 5.04
N LEU A 5 5.91 -20.29 3.73
CA LEU A 5 6.35 -21.45 2.96
C LEU A 5 7.83 -21.26 2.65
N GLU A 6 8.68 -22.07 3.26
CA GLU A 6 10.13 -21.89 3.25
C GLU A 6 10.81 -22.99 2.45
N LEU A 7 11.74 -22.60 1.58
CA LEU A 7 12.54 -23.50 0.76
C LEU A 7 14.02 -23.15 0.94
N ASP A 8 14.83 -24.16 1.24
CA ASP A 8 16.28 -24.01 1.26
C ASP A 8 16.85 -24.57 -0.07
N THR A 9 17.53 -23.72 -0.83
CA THR A 9 18.14 -24.07 -2.12
C THR A 9 19.54 -23.46 -2.26
N LEU A 10 20.29 -23.81 -3.31
CA LEU A 10 21.53 -23.14 -3.65
C LEU A 10 21.26 -22.00 -4.63
N LEU A 11 22.04 -20.92 -4.54
CA LEU A 11 21.92 -19.80 -5.48
C LEU A 11 22.08 -20.22 -6.95
N ALA A 12 22.87 -21.28 -7.21
CA ALA A 12 23.09 -21.81 -8.56
C ALA A 12 21.86 -22.54 -9.13
N ASP A 13 20.97 -23.02 -8.25
CA ASP A 13 19.78 -23.80 -8.62
C ASP A 13 18.52 -22.92 -8.70
N LEU A 14 18.63 -21.65 -8.30
CA LEU A 14 17.54 -20.68 -8.36
C LEU A 14 17.21 -20.36 -9.83
N PRO A 15 15.97 -20.61 -10.30
CA PRO A 15 15.59 -20.35 -11.69
C PRO A 15 15.62 -18.85 -11.98
N PRO A 16 15.72 -18.40 -13.25
CA PRO A 16 15.44 -17.00 -13.58
C PRO A 16 14.02 -16.59 -13.13
N LEU A 17 13.86 -15.37 -12.60
CA LEU A 17 12.55 -14.88 -12.13
C LEU A 17 11.49 -14.89 -13.24
N ALA A 18 11.88 -14.61 -14.48
CA ALA A 18 10.98 -14.68 -15.64
C ALA A 18 10.37 -16.09 -15.83
N ASN A 19 11.14 -17.16 -15.55
CA ASN A 19 10.64 -18.52 -15.68
C ASN A 19 9.57 -18.82 -14.62
N LEU A 20 9.72 -18.28 -13.40
CA LEU A 20 8.69 -18.39 -12.38
C LEU A 20 7.41 -17.67 -12.82
N LEU A 21 7.54 -16.44 -13.34
CA LEU A 21 6.39 -15.68 -13.83
C LEU A 21 5.69 -16.42 -14.98
N ASP A 22 6.43 -16.95 -15.96
CA ASP A 22 5.88 -17.71 -17.08
C ASP A 22 5.14 -18.99 -16.63
N GLU A 23 5.61 -19.65 -15.58
CA GLU A 23 4.93 -20.81 -14.99
C GLU A 23 3.64 -20.40 -14.30
N LEU A 24 3.69 -19.34 -13.48
CA LEU A 24 2.50 -18.83 -12.80
C LEU A 24 1.46 -18.29 -13.81
N ASP A 25 1.90 -17.67 -14.90
CA ASP A 25 1.02 -17.23 -16.00
C ASP A 25 0.25 -18.42 -16.60
N GLN A 26 0.90 -19.57 -16.75
CA GLN A 26 0.27 -20.80 -17.26
C GLN A 26 -0.73 -21.37 -16.25
N VAL A 27 -0.37 -21.40 -14.97
CA VAL A 27 -1.24 -21.89 -13.88
C VAL A 27 -2.52 -21.05 -13.76
N PHE A 28 -2.38 -19.73 -13.75
CA PHE A 28 -3.52 -18.81 -13.57
C PHE A 28 -4.26 -18.48 -14.87
N GLY A 29 -3.66 -18.80 -16.03
CA GLY A 29 -4.21 -18.42 -17.33
C GLY A 29 -4.30 -16.91 -17.55
N THR A 30 -3.52 -16.13 -16.81
CA THR A 30 -3.46 -14.66 -16.86
C THR A 30 -2.09 -14.19 -16.41
N THR A 31 -1.70 -12.98 -16.82
CA THR A 31 -0.40 -12.41 -16.49
C THR A 31 -0.25 -12.07 -15.00
N VAL A 32 0.78 -12.63 -14.39
CA VAL A 32 1.33 -12.30 -13.08
C VAL A 32 2.39 -11.21 -13.27
N GLN A 33 2.22 -10.12 -12.53
CA GLN A 33 3.07 -8.94 -12.62
C GLN A 33 3.90 -8.78 -11.35
N LEU A 34 5.08 -8.18 -11.51
CA LEU A 34 5.87 -7.66 -10.40
C LEU A 34 5.40 -6.25 -10.04
N SER A 35 5.64 -5.79 -8.82
CA SER A 35 5.38 -4.40 -8.43
C SER A 35 6.06 -3.41 -9.41
N THR A 36 5.46 -2.24 -9.60
CA THR A 36 5.79 -1.32 -10.73
C THR A 36 7.28 -0.95 -10.77
N GLU A 37 7.94 -0.84 -9.61
CA GLU A 37 9.39 -0.57 -9.54
C GLU A 37 10.22 -1.75 -10.02
N GLN A 38 9.83 -2.97 -9.63
CA GLN A 38 10.51 -4.21 -9.99
C GLN A 38 10.30 -4.56 -11.47
N ALA A 39 9.12 -4.27 -12.03
CA ALA A 39 8.80 -4.49 -13.43
C ALA A 39 9.61 -3.57 -14.37
N LEU A 40 9.74 -2.27 -14.03
CA LEU A 40 10.53 -1.32 -14.82
C LEU A 40 12.02 -1.70 -14.89
N ASP A 41 12.55 -2.26 -13.81
CA ASP A 41 13.94 -2.69 -13.74
C ASP A 41 14.21 -3.97 -14.55
N LEU A 42 13.23 -4.88 -14.63
CA LEU A 42 13.26 -6.07 -15.49
C LEU A 42 13.32 -5.68 -16.98
N ASP A 43 12.47 -4.73 -17.39
CA ASP A 43 12.35 -4.26 -18.78
C ASP A 43 13.60 -3.52 -19.28
N CYS A 44 14.35 -2.87 -18.38
CA CYS A 44 15.54 -2.09 -18.75
C CYS A 44 16.78 -2.94 -19.05
N GLY A 45 16.68 -4.28 -19.06
CA GLY A 45 17.77 -5.18 -19.46
C GLY A 45 19.00 -5.11 -18.55
N VAL A 46 18.85 -4.55 -17.35
CA VAL A 46 19.91 -4.55 -16.35
C VAL A 46 20.11 -6.00 -15.93
N ARG A 47 21.32 -6.53 -16.12
CA ARG A 47 21.75 -7.90 -15.79
C ARG A 47 21.70 -8.25 -14.28
N ARG A 48 20.70 -7.77 -13.55
CA ARG A 48 20.42 -8.03 -12.13
C ARG A 48 18.92 -8.14 -11.80
N ALA A 49 18.05 -8.38 -12.78
CA ALA A 49 16.71 -8.93 -12.51
C ALA A 49 16.76 -10.42 -12.03
N SER A 50 17.83 -10.77 -11.32
CA SER A 50 18.13 -12.06 -10.74
C SER A 50 17.67 -12.01 -9.29
N TRP A 51 16.37 -12.12 -9.04
CA TRP A 51 15.82 -12.23 -7.68
C TRP A 51 16.17 -11.11 -6.69
N CYS A 52 16.98 -10.11 -7.03
CA CYS A 52 17.48 -9.09 -6.11
C CYS A 52 16.80 -7.75 -6.41
N PRO A 53 15.60 -7.49 -5.88
CA PRO A 53 15.10 -6.14 -5.73
C PRO A 53 15.91 -5.51 -4.59
N TRP A 54 16.93 -4.75 -4.97
CA TRP A 54 17.71 -3.96 -4.01
C TRP A 54 16.87 -2.74 -3.63
N PRO A 55 16.77 -2.35 -2.33
CA PRO A 55 17.55 -2.83 -1.20
C PRO A 55 16.92 -3.94 -0.33
N ASP A 56 15.66 -4.33 -0.56
CA ASP A 56 14.86 -5.04 0.47
C ASP A 56 14.81 -6.58 0.35
N GLU A 57 15.52 -7.20 -0.60
CA GLU A 57 15.59 -8.67 -0.78
C GLU A 57 14.21 -9.35 -0.93
N ARG A 58 13.18 -8.58 -1.32
CA ARG A 58 11.77 -8.97 -1.37
C ARG A 58 11.17 -8.75 -2.76
N VAL A 59 10.73 -9.81 -3.42
CA VAL A 59 9.97 -9.78 -4.67
C VAL A 59 8.48 -9.75 -4.35
N GLU A 60 7.73 -8.83 -4.96
CA GLU A 60 6.28 -8.72 -4.78
C GLU A 60 5.58 -9.05 -6.10
N MET A 61 4.63 -9.98 -6.05
CA MET A 61 3.89 -10.47 -7.22
C MET A 61 2.39 -10.28 -7.06
N PHE A 62 1.70 -10.02 -8.16
CA PHE A 62 0.27 -9.78 -8.15
C PHE A 62 -0.39 -10.06 -9.50
N ILE A 63 -1.71 -10.27 -9.50
CA ILE A 63 -2.53 -10.44 -10.71
C ILE A 63 -3.45 -9.23 -10.81
N THR A 64 -3.26 -8.41 -11.84
CA THR A 64 -4.00 -7.15 -12.01
C THR A 64 -5.50 -7.37 -11.95
N GLY A 65 -6.18 -6.67 -11.03
CA GLY A 65 -7.64 -6.74 -10.88
C GLY A 65 -8.17 -7.99 -10.19
N ALA A 66 -7.30 -8.90 -9.74
CA ALA A 66 -7.68 -10.10 -8.99
C ALA A 66 -7.06 -10.13 -7.58
N THR A 67 -5.77 -9.79 -7.47
CA THR A 67 -5.07 -9.73 -6.19
C THR A 67 -5.32 -8.41 -5.48
N THR A 68 -5.51 -8.48 -4.17
CA THR A 68 -5.54 -7.26 -3.32
C THR A 68 -4.19 -7.05 -2.64
N ARG A 69 -3.64 -8.11 -2.05
CA ARG A 69 -2.40 -8.07 -1.28
C ARG A 69 -1.22 -8.69 -2.00
N GLY A 70 -1.46 -9.46 -3.06
CA GLY A 70 -0.43 -10.20 -3.79
C GLY A 70 0.30 -11.22 -2.92
N ALA A 71 1.40 -11.74 -3.44
CA ALA A 71 2.32 -12.61 -2.72
C ALA A 71 3.69 -11.92 -2.57
N ASP A 72 4.34 -12.14 -1.43
CA ASP A 72 5.72 -11.71 -1.22
C ASP A 72 6.64 -12.91 -1.18
N ILE A 73 7.76 -12.82 -1.89
CA ILE A 73 8.87 -13.76 -1.77
C ILE A 73 10.06 -13.03 -1.19
N ILE A 74 10.53 -13.48 -0.03
CA ILE A 74 11.69 -12.94 0.67
C ILE A 74 12.84 -13.90 0.49
N LEU A 75 14.02 -13.37 0.17
CA LEU A 75 15.24 -14.14 -0.03
C LEU A 75 16.20 -13.84 1.11
N GLU A 76 16.58 -14.86 1.86
CA GLU A 76 17.50 -14.72 2.98
C GLU A 76 18.77 -15.52 2.71
N LYS A 77 19.93 -14.90 2.91
CA LYS A 77 21.20 -15.61 2.80
C LYS A 77 21.43 -16.47 4.06
N ALA A 78 21.35 -17.78 3.91
CA ALA A 78 21.74 -18.74 4.93
C ALA A 78 23.22 -19.14 4.75
N SER A 79 23.86 -19.68 5.79
CA SER A 79 25.26 -20.13 5.74
C SER A 79 25.44 -21.29 4.75
N GLY A 80 25.75 -20.97 3.49
CA GLY A 80 25.98 -21.93 2.41
C GLY A 80 24.75 -22.24 1.54
N ALA A 81 23.61 -21.61 1.81
CA ALA A 81 22.36 -21.78 1.06
C ALA A 81 21.61 -20.45 0.92
N LEU A 82 20.62 -20.43 0.04
CA LEU A 82 19.62 -19.38 -0.10
C LEU A 82 18.31 -19.91 0.47
N ARG A 83 17.74 -19.19 1.43
CA ARG A 83 16.42 -19.47 1.95
C ARG A 83 15.41 -18.59 1.24
N ILE A 84 14.41 -19.20 0.62
CA ILE A 84 13.30 -18.51 -0.01
C ILE A 84 12.10 -18.65 0.91
N ARG A 85 11.44 -17.54 1.25
CA ARG A 85 10.26 -17.52 2.11
C ARG A 85 9.12 -16.89 1.34
N VAL A 86 8.08 -17.66 1.04
CA VAL A 86 6.84 -17.14 0.48
C VAL A 86 5.88 -16.83 1.63
N CYS A 87 5.46 -15.57 1.73
CA CYS A 87 4.57 -15.10 2.79
C CYS A 87 3.11 -15.27 2.37
N LEU A 88 2.36 -16.12 3.09
CA LEU A 88 0.91 -16.15 2.98
C LEU A 88 0.33 -15.09 3.93
N LYS A 89 -0.22 -14.05 3.33
CA LYS A 89 -0.70 -12.88 4.07
C LYS A 89 -2.07 -13.17 4.69
N PRO A 90 -2.28 -12.93 6.00
CA PRO A 90 -3.62 -13.03 6.59
C PRO A 90 -4.54 -11.97 5.98
N LEU A 91 -5.85 -12.23 5.91
CA LEU A 91 -6.80 -11.34 5.23
C LEU A 91 -6.36 -10.98 3.80
N SER A 92 -5.86 -11.97 3.07
CA SER A 92 -5.63 -11.89 1.64
C SER A 92 -6.80 -12.52 0.91
N THR A 93 -7.02 -12.18 -0.36
CA THR A 93 -8.06 -12.86 -1.15
C THR A 93 -7.64 -14.30 -1.44
N TRP A 94 -8.60 -15.18 -1.76
CA TRP A 94 -8.27 -16.54 -2.19
C TRP A 94 -7.28 -16.57 -3.35
N THR A 95 -7.36 -15.64 -4.30
CA THR A 95 -6.39 -15.50 -5.40
C THR A 95 -4.99 -15.16 -4.90
N ASP A 96 -4.87 -14.29 -3.90
CA ASP A 96 -3.57 -13.96 -3.27
C ASP A 96 -2.98 -15.20 -2.57
N TRP A 97 -3.83 -15.97 -1.89
CA TRP A 97 -3.47 -17.22 -1.22
C TRP A 97 -2.96 -18.26 -2.22
N GLN A 98 -3.74 -18.53 -3.28
CA GLN A 98 -3.35 -19.42 -4.36
C GLN A 98 -2.03 -18.98 -5.00
N LEU A 99 -1.85 -17.69 -5.27
CA LEU A 99 -0.61 -17.16 -5.84
C LEU A 99 0.60 -17.46 -4.96
N GLY A 100 0.47 -17.32 -3.64
CA GLY A 100 1.53 -17.65 -2.69
C GLY A 100 1.86 -19.15 -2.66
N VAL A 101 0.84 -20.02 -2.60
CA VAL A 101 1.03 -21.47 -2.58
C VAL A 101 1.66 -21.96 -3.88
N GLU A 102 1.12 -21.55 -5.04
CA GLU A 102 1.64 -21.98 -6.34
C GLU A 102 3.04 -21.43 -6.60
N ALA A 103 3.37 -20.22 -6.14
CA ALA A 103 4.73 -19.70 -6.21
C ALA A 103 5.72 -20.59 -5.42
N ALA A 104 5.36 -21.01 -4.20
CA ALA A 104 6.20 -21.91 -3.41
C ALA A 104 6.37 -23.28 -4.08
N CYS A 105 5.28 -23.86 -4.58
CA CYS A 105 5.31 -25.17 -5.26
C CYS A 105 6.14 -25.13 -6.55
N ALA A 106 5.91 -24.15 -7.42
CA ALA A 106 6.68 -23.96 -8.64
C ALA A 106 8.18 -23.77 -8.34
N LEU A 107 8.51 -23.00 -7.29
CA LEU A 107 9.91 -22.84 -6.86
C LEU A 107 10.52 -24.15 -6.38
N SER A 108 9.79 -24.95 -5.60
CA SER A 108 10.24 -26.26 -5.16
C SER A 108 10.56 -27.17 -6.34
N GLU A 109 9.68 -27.21 -7.33
CA GLU A 109 9.80 -28.05 -8.52
C GLU A 109 10.98 -27.63 -9.41
N MET A 110 11.10 -26.32 -9.68
CA MET A 110 12.18 -25.75 -10.50
C MET A 110 13.56 -25.85 -9.86
N THR A 111 13.64 -25.73 -8.53
CA THR A 111 14.90 -25.85 -7.78
C THR A 111 15.21 -27.29 -7.36
N HIS A 112 14.32 -28.23 -7.66
CA HIS A 112 14.37 -29.62 -7.18
C HIS A 112 14.47 -29.73 -5.65
N CYS A 113 13.92 -28.75 -4.93
CA CYS A 113 13.79 -28.83 -3.48
C CYS A 113 12.75 -29.92 -3.16
N PRO A 114 13.10 -30.95 -2.36
CA PRO A 114 12.23 -32.11 -2.17
C PRO A 114 11.06 -31.83 -1.23
N ALA A 115 11.13 -30.80 -0.39
CA ALA A 115 10.07 -30.46 0.54
C ALA A 115 10.07 -28.95 0.86
N ILE A 116 8.87 -28.43 1.08
CA ILE A 116 8.60 -27.06 1.50
C ILE A 116 8.33 -27.10 3.01
N GLN A 117 9.09 -26.32 3.77
CA GLN A 117 8.87 -26.15 5.20
C GLN A 117 7.77 -25.12 5.42
N VAL A 118 6.64 -25.55 5.96
CA VAL A 118 5.60 -24.64 6.43
C VAL A 118 5.94 -24.22 7.85
N THR A 119 5.98 -22.91 8.11
CA THR A 119 6.07 -22.36 9.47
C THR A 119 4.78 -21.59 9.78
N GLY A 120 4.28 -21.72 11.00
CA GLY A 120 2.98 -21.18 11.39
C GLY A 120 2.22 -22.11 12.32
N GLU A 121 0.89 -22.09 12.24
CA GLU A 121 0.02 -22.93 13.06
C GLU A 121 0.03 -24.41 12.65
N MET A 122 0.38 -24.72 11.40
CA MET A 122 0.53 -26.08 10.89
C MET A 122 1.98 -26.37 10.45
N PRO A 123 2.93 -26.42 11.39
CA PRO A 123 4.32 -26.65 11.05
C PRO A 123 4.51 -28.05 10.48
N GLY A 124 5.20 -28.14 9.35
CA GLY A 124 5.45 -29.42 8.69
C GLY A 124 6.33 -29.28 7.46
N LEU A 125 6.80 -30.41 6.96
CA LEU A 125 7.53 -30.53 5.70
C LEU A 125 6.61 -31.24 4.72
N TYR A 126 6.33 -30.61 3.59
CA TYR A 126 5.37 -31.12 2.61
C TYR A 126 6.01 -31.14 1.22
N GLU A 127 5.71 -32.17 0.44
CA GLU A 127 5.98 -32.14 -1.00
C GLU A 127 5.02 -31.15 -1.69
N ALA A 128 5.39 -30.62 -2.87
CA ALA A 128 4.59 -29.61 -3.57
C ALA A 128 3.13 -30.05 -3.81
N GLU A 129 2.92 -31.29 -4.26
CA GLU A 129 1.58 -31.83 -4.51
C GLU A 129 0.76 -32.01 -3.23
N GLU A 130 1.40 -32.48 -2.16
CA GLU A 130 0.77 -32.60 -0.84
C GLU A 130 0.35 -31.23 -0.30
N LEU A 131 1.20 -30.21 -0.50
CA LEU A 131 0.91 -28.84 -0.10
C LEU A 131 -0.27 -28.24 -0.88
N ARG A 132 -0.36 -28.48 -2.19
CA ARG A 132 -1.52 -28.06 -3.01
C ARG A 132 -2.79 -28.72 -2.51
N GLN A 133 -2.79 -30.04 -2.33
CA GLN A 133 -3.95 -30.75 -1.80
C GLN A 133 -4.37 -30.21 -0.44
N ARG A 134 -3.40 -29.91 0.44
CA ARG A 134 -3.70 -29.42 1.78
C ARG A 134 -4.25 -27.99 1.79
N LEU A 135 -3.66 -27.07 1.03
CA LEU A 135 -3.93 -25.63 1.14
C LEU A 135 -4.86 -25.07 0.05
N LEU A 136 -5.09 -25.82 -1.03
CA LEU A 136 -5.89 -25.37 -2.19
C LEU A 136 -7.14 -26.21 -2.42
N ASP A 137 -7.15 -27.50 -2.09
CA ASP A 137 -8.37 -28.33 -2.21
C ASP A 137 -9.32 -28.13 -1.02
N GLU A 138 -8.77 -27.77 0.15
CA GLU A 138 -9.51 -27.43 1.37
C GLU A 138 -9.31 -25.94 1.69
N ASP A 139 -10.39 -25.17 1.90
CA ASP A 139 -10.32 -23.73 2.21
C ASP A 139 -10.31 -23.43 3.72
N ASP A 140 -10.38 -24.46 4.57
CA ASP A 140 -10.39 -24.34 6.03
C ASP A 140 -9.19 -23.57 6.59
N ASP A 141 -7.99 -23.82 6.07
CA ASP A 141 -6.76 -23.17 6.55
C ASP A 141 -6.68 -21.71 6.10
N TYR A 142 -7.19 -21.41 4.90
CA TYR A 142 -7.31 -20.05 4.40
C TYR A 142 -8.27 -19.22 5.26
N TRP A 143 -9.45 -19.77 5.55
CA TRP A 143 -10.43 -19.08 6.40
C TRP A 143 -9.92 -18.87 7.81
N ARG A 144 -9.23 -19.87 8.39
CA ARG A 144 -8.61 -19.73 9.70
C ARG A 144 -7.58 -18.59 9.74
N GLU A 145 -6.69 -18.50 8.75
CA GLU A 145 -5.72 -17.39 8.65
C GLU A 145 -6.42 -16.02 8.48
N CYS A 146 -7.56 -15.98 7.80
CA CYS A 146 -8.38 -14.77 7.69
C CYS A 146 -9.05 -14.40 9.02
N GLU A 147 -9.60 -15.37 9.75
CA GLU A 147 -10.19 -15.18 11.07
C GLU A 147 -9.17 -14.69 12.09
N ASP A 148 -7.98 -15.30 12.14
CA ASP A 148 -6.90 -14.89 13.02
C ASP A 148 -6.40 -13.48 12.70
N GLY A 149 -6.28 -13.16 11.42
CA GLY A 149 -6.01 -11.80 10.95
C GLY A 149 -7.07 -10.80 11.41
N ALA A 150 -8.35 -11.16 11.27
CA ALA A 150 -9.50 -10.38 11.73
C ALA A 150 -9.47 -10.13 13.24
N GLN A 151 -9.19 -11.16 14.05
CA GLN A 151 -9.09 -11.00 15.51
C GLN A 151 -7.88 -10.16 15.92
N GLY A 152 -6.76 -10.27 15.20
CA GLY A 152 -5.59 -9.40 15.39
C GLY A 152 -5.95 -7.93 15.19
N ILE A 153 -6.62 -7.60 14.07
CA ILE A 153 -7.08 -6.24 13.78
C ILE A 153 -8.08 -5.76 14.84
N ARG A 154 -9.06 -6.59 15.19
CA ARG A 154 -10.04 -6.28 16.23
C ARG A 154 -9.35 -5.89 17.52
N SER A 155 -8.35 -6.66 17.93
CA SER A 155 -7.59 -6.41 19.15
C SER A 155 -6.81 -5.09 19.07
N SER A 156 -6.19 -4.77 17.93
CA SER A 156 -5.53 -3.47 17.71
C SER A 156 -6.49 -2.30 17.78
N ILE A 157 -7.63 -2.36 17.09
CA ILE A 157 -8.58 -1.24 17.00
C ILE A 157 -9.34 -1.05 18.32
N ILE A 158 -9.94 -2.11 18.88
CA ILE A 158 -10.80 -1.99 20.05
C ILE A 158 -10.00 -1.67 21.31
N ASN A 159 -8.83 -2.29 21.49
CA ASN A 159 -8.06 -2.14 22.73
C ASN A 159 -7.08 -0.96 22.69
N HIS A 160 -6.60 -0.57 21.50
CA HIS A 160 -5.55 0.44 21.37
C HIS A 160 -5.96 1.66 20.53
N GLY A 161 -7.14 1.63 19.88
CA GLY A 161 -7.61 2.73 19.02
C GLY A 161 -6.74 2.94 17.78
N GLU A 162 -5.97 1.92 17.38
CA GLU A 162 -4.98 2.01 16.31
C GLU A 162 -5.63 1.96 14.92
N ILE A 163 -4.98 2.58 13.94
CA ILE A 163 -5.28 2.37 12.52
C ILE A 163 -4.31 1.30 12.01
N VAL A 164 -4.86 0.13 11.66
CA VAL A 164 -4.09 -0.95 11.06
C VAL A 164 -3.99 -0.72 9.56
N ARG A 165 -2.76 -0.70 9.05
CA ARG A 165 -2.48 -0.61 7.60
C ARG A 165 -2.24 -2.00 7.03
N ILE A 166 -2.97 -2.32 5.97
CA ILE A 166 -2.95 -3.62 5.29
C ILE A 166 -2.53 -3.37 3.85
N GLY A 167 -1.26 -3.64 3.56
CA GLY A 167 -0.63 -3.32 2.29
C GLY A 167 -0.35 -4.54 1.41
N GLY A 168 -0.17 -4.25 0.13
CA GLY A 168 0.39 -5.10 -0.93
C GLY A 168 0.71 -4.28 -2.18
N PRO A 169 1.16 -4.92 -3.27
CA PRO A 169 1.58 -4.25 -4.50
C PRO A 169 0.45 -3.49 -5.21
N SER A 170 -0.82 -3.80 -4.91
CA SER A 170 -1.97 -3.07 -5.47
C SER A 170 -2.36 -1.82 -4.66
N GLY A 171 -1.83 -1.65 -3.44
CA GLY A 171 -2.11 -0.51 -2.57
C GLY A 171 -2.23 -0.87 -1.08
N ILE A 172 -2.63 0.11 -0.28
CA ILE A 172 -2.77 0.00 1.18
C ILE A 172 -4.18 0.37 1.59
N ALA A 173 -4.83 -0.51 2.35
CA ALA A 173 -6.05 -0.22 3.08
C ALA A 173 -5.71 0.19 4.52
N ALA A 174 -6.42 1.19 5.05
CA ALA A 174 -6.28 1.63 6.43
C ALA A 174 -7.58 1.34 7.19
N ILE A 175 -7.54 0.34 8.08
CA ILE A 175 -8.67 -0.07 8.90
C ILE A 175 -8.48 0.48 10.30
N GLY A 176 -9.32 1.42 10.71
CA GLY A 176 -9.34 2.00 12.04
C GLY A 176 -10.77 2.21 12.53
N PRO A 177 -10.96 3.05 13.57
CA PRO A 177 -12.26 3.26 14.19
C PRO A 177 -13.35 3.71 13.20
N ARG A 178 -13.02 4.55 12.21
CA ARG A 178 -14.01 5.06 11.26
C ARG A 178 -14.56 3.95 10.38
N THR A 179 -13.67 3.12 9.82
CA THR A 179 -14.07 1.96 9.01
C THR A 179 -14.84 0.97 9.86
N TRP A 180 -14.36 0.72 11.08
CA TRP A 180 -14.95 -0.22 12.03
C TRP A 180 -16.41 0.09 12.34
N ASP A 181 -16.69 1.34 12.70
CA ASP A 181 -18.04 1.79 13.04
C ASP A 181 -18.96 1.82 11.82
N ARG A 182 -18.48 2.38 10.69
CA ARG A 182 -19.29 2.54 9.47
C ARG A 182 -19.71 1.22 8.84
N ARG A 183 -18.85 0.21 8.91
CA ARG A 183 -19.10 -1.12 8.36
C ARG A 183 -19.86 -2.02 9.35
N GLY A 184 -20.12 -1.56 10.57
CA GLY A 184 -20.84 -2.34 11.59
C GLY A 184 -20.07 -3.59 12.02
N LEU A 185 -18.74 -3.52 12.11
CA LEU A 185 -17.87 -4.66 12.45
C LEU A 185 -17.97 -5.05 13.93
N SER A 186 -18.54 -4.18 14.75
CA SER A 186 -18.78 -4.41 16.16
C SER A 186 -19.81 -5.51 16.40
N GLY A 187 -19.36 -6.60 17.04
CA GLY A 187 -20.24 -7.70 17.47
C GLY A 187 -20.43 -8.81 16.45
N GLN A 188 -19.72 -8.77 15.32
CA GLN A 188 -19.69 -9.87 14.36
C GLN A 188 -18.92 -11.08 14.94
N ASP A 189 -19.34 -12.27 14.53
CA ASP A 189 -18.59 -13.51 14.76
C ASP A 189 -17.29 -13.53 13.90
N PRO A 190 -16.32 -14.41 14.19
CA PRO A 190 -15.01 -14.38 13.53
C PRO A 190 -15.07 -14.53 12.01
N GLU A 191 -15.89 -15.46 11.51
CA GLU A 191 -16.05 -15.76 10.09
C GLU A 191 -16.59 -14.53 9.35
N GLN A 192 -17.75 -13.99 9.77
CA GLN A 192 -18.36 -12.80 9.15
C GLN A 192 -17.45 -11.57 9.28
N LEU A 193 -16.73 -11.44 10.39
CA LEU A 193 -15.78 -10.35 10.57
C LEU A 193 -14.66 -10.42 9.52
N SER A 194 -14.11 -11.61 9.26
CA SER A 194 -13.06 -11.80 8.27
C SER A 194 -13.54 -11.48 6.85
N GLU A 195 -14.74 -11.92 6.48
CA GLU A 195 -15.36 -11.62 5.19
C GLU A 195 -15.57 -10.12 4.98
N LEU A 196 -16.15 -9.43 5.97
CA LEU A 196 -16.42 -7.99 5.90
C LEU A 196 -15.12 -7.18 5.85
N LEU A 197 -14.07 -7.63 6.54
CA LEU A 197 -12.75 -6.99 6.47
C LEU A 197 -12.09 -7.20 5.11
N LEU A 198 -12.15 -8.41 4.55
CA LEU A 198 -11.68 -8.68 3.18
C LEU A 198 -12.40 -7.78 2.16
N GLU A 199 -13.71 -7.63 2.30
CA GLU A 199 -14.49 -6.73 1.44
C GLU A 199 -14.07 -5.26 1.61
N ALA A 200 -13.86 -4.81 2.86
CA ALA A 200 -13.40 -3.45 3.15
C ALA A 200 -12.01 -3.18 2.56
N ILE A 201 -11.07 -4.12 2.71
CA ILE A 201 -9.72 -4.05 2.13
C ILE A 201 -9.81 -3.96 0.61
N ARG A 202 -10.56 -4.85 -0.02
CA ARG A 202 -10.76 -4.88 -1.47
C ARG A 202 -11.35 -3.58 -1.99
N HIS A 203 -12.39 -3.07 -1.32
CA HIS A 203 -13.01 -1.80 -1.69
C HIS A 203 -12.07 -0.61 -1.55
N SER A 204 -11.21 -0.60 -0.53
CA SER A 204 -10.25 0.48 -0.35
C SER A 204 -9.13 0.45 -1.39
N ILE A 205 -8.47 -0.71 -1.55
CA ILE A 205 -7.31 -0.86 -2.45
C ILE A 205 -7.71 -0.60 -3.90
N GLU A 206 -8.81 -1.23 -4.34
CA GLU A 206 -9.29 -1.10 -5.71
C GLU A 206 -10.08 0.19 -5.93
N ALA A 207 -10.53 0.87 -4.86
CA ALA A 207 -11.42 2.03 -4.91
C ALA A 207 -12.65 1.83 -5.82
N ARG A 208 -13.27 0.64 -5.78
CA ARG A 208 -14.44 0.30 -6.61
C ARG A 208 -15.54 1.35 -6.48
N GLY A 209 -16.08 1.80 -7.60
CA GLY A 209 -17.12 2.83 -7.68
C GLY A 209 -16.60 4.27 -7.71
N PHE A 210 -15.27 4.47 -7.68
CA PHE A 210 -14.62 5.78 -7.78
C PHE A 210 -13.77 5.95 -9.04
N GLU A 211 -14.00 5.13 -10.07
CA GLU A 211 -13.21 5.09 -11.32
C GLU A 211 -13.27 6.44 -12.08
N GLY A 212 -14.35 7.21 -11.90
CA GLY A 212 -14.52 8.53 -12.50
C GLY A 212 -13.87 9.69 -11.73
N PHE A 213 -13.27 9.44 -10.56
CA PHE A 213 -12.66 10.49 -9.74
C PHE A 213 -11.23 10.77 -10.18
N HIS A 214 -10.83 12.04 -10.10
CA HIS A 214 -9.44 12.41 -10.33
C HIS A 214 -8.58 11.93 -9.15
N LEU A 215 -7.54 11.15 -9.40
CA LEU A 215 -6.59 10.77 -8.35
C LEU A 215 -5.73 11.99 -7.96
N ALA A 216 -5.80 12.43 -6.71
CA ALA A 216 -4.95 13.51 -6.24
C ALA A 216 -3.48 13.07 -6.25
N ASN A 217 -2.65 13.83 -6.97
CA ASN A 217 -1.22 13.54 -6.98
C ASN A 217 -0.58 14.13 -5.72
N PRO A 218 0.24 13.36 -4.99
CA PRO A 218 1.04 13.91 -3.89
C PRO A 218 2.07 14.89 -4.46
N MET A 219 2.23 16.01 -3.76
CA MET A 219 3.19 17.07 -4.06
C MET A 219 4.10 17.24 -2.86
N ILE A 220 5.42 17.28 -3.11
CA ILE A 220 6.41 17.59 -2.09
C ILE A 220 6.64 19.10 -2.08
N LEU A 221 6.48 19.71 -0.91
CA LEU A 221 6.70 21.11 -0.67
C LEU A 221 7.94 21.26 0.21
N ASP A 222 9.03 21.74 -0.39
CA ASP A 222 10.32 21.88 0.29
C ASP A 222 10.48 23.29 0.89
N GLY A 223 10.70 23.32 2.20
CA GLY A 223 11.07 24.49 2.97
C GLY A 223 12.55 24.81 2.87
N ARG A 224 12.90 26.09 3.05
CA ARG A 224 14.32 26.54 3.03
C ARG A 224 15.16 25.97 4.17
N SER A 225 14.51 25.50 5.23
CA SER A 225 15.11 24.80 6.37
C SER A 225 15.55 23.36 6.05
N GLY A 226 15.29 22.87 4.83
CA GLY A 226 15.52 21.47 4.45
C GLY A 226 14.35 20.54 4.84
N GLN A 227 13.28 21.08 5.41
CA GLN A 227 12.06 20.33 5.68
C GLN A 227 11.23 20.14 4.43
N SER A 228 10.47 19.05 4.39
CA SER A 228 9.53 18.79 3.31
C SER A 228 8.21 18.30 3.90
N VAL A 229 7.11 18.65 3.25
CA VAL A 229 5.80 18.09 3.54
C VAL A 229 5.21 17.52 2.26
N VAL A 230 4.53 16.38 2.38
CA VAL A 230 3.81 15.76 1.27
C VAL A 230 2.34 16.10 1.41
N ALA A 231 1.78 16.77 0.41
CA ALA A 231 0.38 17.18 0.41
C ALA A 231 -0.31 16.79 -0.89
N GLN A 232 -1.59 16.43 -0.81
CA GLN A 232 -2.40 16.11 -1.99
C GLN A 232 -3.17 17.33 -2.44
N LEU A 233 -2.96 17.73 -3.71
CA LEU A 233 -3.63 18.88 -4.29
C LEU A 233 -5.08 18.55 -4.65
N ILE A 234 -5.98 19.41 -4.21
CA ILE A 234 -7.38 19.40 -4.61
C ILE A 234 -7.66 20.60 -5.52
N ALA A 235 -8.26 20.32 -6.67
CA ALA A 235 -8.66 21.34 -7.63
C ALA A 235 -10.17 21.60 -7.55
N PRO A 236 -10.63 22.84 -7.81
CA PRO A 236 -12.05 23.12 -8.00
C PRO A 236 -12.61 22.37 -9.22
N ASP A 237 -13.93 22.25 -9.29
CA ASP A 237 -14.71 21.59 -10.36
C ASP A 237 -14.40 20.11 -10.60
N ARG A 238 -13.50 19.50 -9.81
CA ARG A 238 -13.10 18.10 -9.97
C ARG A 238 -13.35 17.30 -8.71
N ALA A 239 -14.16 16.25 -8.85
CA ALA A 239 -14.29 15.25 -7.82
C ALA A 239 -12.97 14.49 -7.72
N THR A 240 -12.44 14.36 -6.51
CA THR A 240 -11.06 13.94 -6.28
C THR A 240 -11.01 12.76 -5.33
N LEU A 241 -10.29 11.72 -5.71
CA LEU A 241 -9.96 10.59 -4.84
C LEU A 241 -8.65 10.90 -4.10
N LEU A 242 -8.73 10.90 -2.77
CA LEU A 242 -7.62 11.11 -1.85
C LEU A 242 -7.18 9.76 -1.30
N ARG A 243 -5.88 9.45 -1.38
CA ARG A 243 -5.30 8.17 -0.93
C ARG A 243 -4.18 8.38 0.10
N ASP A 244 -4.44 8.06 1.36
CA ASP A 244 -3.56 8.26 2.53
C ASP A 244 -2.86 9.63 2.61
N PRO A 245 -3.57 10.77 2.45
CA PRO A 245 -2.95 12.08 2.59
C PRO A 245 -2.64 12.40 4.06
N GLU A 246 -1.46 12.96 4.32
CA GLU A 246 -1.18 13.62 5.60
C GLU A 246 -1.80 15.03 5.62
N PHE A 247 -1.56 15.77 4.52
CA PHE A 247 -2.08 17.11 4.31
C PHE A 247 -2.78 17.23 2.95
N ILE A 248 -3.75 18.14 2.89
CA ILE A 248 -4.38 18.60 1.66
C ILE A 248 -3.84 19.98 1.30
N LEU A 249 -3.37 20.11 0.07
CA LEU A 249 -2.92 21.39 -0.48
C LEU A 249 -4.08 22.11 -1.14
N LEU A 250 -4.31 23.35 -0.72
CA LEU A 250 -5.37 24.23 -1.18
C LEU A 250 -4.78 25.57 -1.63
N SER A 251 -5.35 26.16 -2.67
CA SER A 251 -5.04 27.53 -3.10
C SER A 251 -6.34 28.23 -3.46
N ALA A 252 -6.51 29.47 -3.00
CA ALA A 252 -7.68 30.30 -3.34
C ALA A 252 -7.76 30.58 -4.85
N ASP A 253 -6.61 30.59 -5.51
CA ASP A 253 -6.46 30.84 -6.93
C ASP A 253 -5.27 30.02 -7.45
N LEU A 254 -5.55 28.93 -8.18
CA LEU A 254 -4.53 28.06 -8.76
C LEU A 254 -3.92 28.64 -10.05
N GLU A 255 -4.53 29.65 -10.66
CA GLU A 255 -4.14 30.21 -11.96
C GLU A 255 -3.25 31.45 -11.84
N SER A 256 -3.33 32.15 -10.70
CA SER A 256 -2.60 33.40 -10.38
C SER A 256 -1.07 33.26 -10.20
N GLY A 257 -0.50 32.07 -10.34
CA GLY A 257 0.95 31.86 -10.35
C GLY A 257 1.61 31.91 -8.96
N ALA A 258 2.93 32.06 -8.94
CA ALA A 258 3.81 31.86 -7.76
C ALA A 258 3.62 32.84 -6.58
N GLY A 259 2.68 33.78 -6.67
CA GLY A 259 2.41 34.77 -5.63
C GLY A 259 1.19 34.46 -4.75
N SER A 260 0.40 33.44 -5.09
CA SER A 260 -0.79 33.10 -4.32
C SER A 260 -0.46 32.21 -3.11
N PRO A 261 -0.97 32.55 -1.92
CA PRO A 261 -0.67 31.79 -0.72
C PRO A 261 -1.24 30.38 -0.86
N LEU A 262 -0.36 29.41 -0.69
CA LEU A 262 -0.72 28.00 -0.59
C LEU A 262 -1.03 27.66 0.87
N TYR A 263 -2.05 26.85 1.06
CA TYR A 263 -2.53 26.45 2.36
C TYR A 263 -2.52 24.94 2.53
N LEU A 264 -2.16 24.49 3.73
CA LEU A 264 -2.24 23.10 4.16
C LEU A 264 -3.43 22.94 5.09
N LEU A 265 -4.25 21.93 4.81
CA LEU A 265 -5.27 21.44 5.70
C LEU A 265 -4.83 20.06 6.22
N PRO A 266 -4.69 19.85 7.54
CA PRO A 266 -4.46 18.53 8.11
C PRO A 266 -5.61 17.57 7.73
N PHE A 267 -5.29 16.32 7.38
CA PHE A 267 -6.31 15.38 6.94
C PHE A 267 -7.39 15.06 8.00
N GLU A 268 -7.02 15.09 9.27
CA GLU A 268 -7.95 14.93 10.40
C GLU A 268 -9.08 15.97 10.42
N ASP A 269 -8.83 17.14 9.84
CA ASP A 269 -9.77 18.25 9.76
C ASP A 269 -10.65 18.22 8.48
N LEU A 270 -10.46 17.22 7.61
CA LEU A 270 -11.08 17.18 6.29
C LEU A 270 -12.62 17.17 6.35
N GLU A 271 -13.21 16.40 7.27
CA GLU A 271 -14.67 16.33 7.40
C GLU A 271 -15.28 17.64 7.87
N ARG A 272 -14.57 18.35 8.77
CA ARG A 272 -14.98 19.66 9.25
C ARG A 272 -14.82 20.74 8.16
N ALA A 273 -13.78 20.62 7.32
CA ALA A 273 -13.56 21.52 6.20
C ALA A 273 -14.55 21.29 5.04
N PHE A 274 -14.94 20.04 4.77
CA PHE A 274 -15.81 19.66 3.66
C PHE A 274 -17.07 18.91 4.12
N PRO A 275 -17.93 19.54 4.94
CA PRO A 275 -19.07 18.87 5.55
C PRO A 275 -20.03 18.31 4.50
N GLY A 276 -20.35 17.02 4.62
CA GLY A 276 -21.29 16.32 3.72
C GLY A 276 -20.79 16.09 2.29
N ARG A 277 -19.52 16.36 1.99
CA ARG A 277 -18.92 16.18 0.65
C ARG A 277 -17.99 14.99 0.52
N LEU A 278 -17.71 14.31 1.64
CA LEU A 278 -16.81 13.18 1.69
C LEU A 278 -17.56 11.86 1.58
N SER A 279 -17.05 10.96 0.75
CA SER A 279 -17.38 9.55 0.74
C SER A 279 -16.15 8.78 1.17
N TRP A 280 -16.08 8.39 2.44
CA TRP A 280 -14.96 7.60 2.95
C TRP A 280 -14.95 6.20 2.36
N LEU A 281 -13.77 5.77 1.93
CA LEU A 281 -13.48 4.39 1.54
C LEU A 281 -13.01 3.60 2.76
N ASP A 282 -12.10 4.19 3.53
CA ASP A 282 -11.58 3.65 4.78
C ASP A 282 -11.14 4.79 5.74
N ASP A 283 -10.24 4.54 6.70
CA ASP A 283 -9.79 5.54 7.68
C ASP A 283 -8.86 6.62 7.10
N ARG A 284 -8.26 6.39 5.93
CA ARG A 284 -7.25 7.26 5.32
C ARG A 284 -7.53 7.60 3.86
N ASN A 285 -8.50 6.95 3.24
CA ASN A 285 -8.88 7.09 1.85
C ASN A 285 -10.32 7.59 1.77
N CYS A 286 -10.53 8.60 0.95
CA CYS A 286 -11.88 9.12 0.70
C CYS A 286 -11.97 9.80 -0.66
N ALA A 287 -13.20 9.87 -1.15
CA ALA A 287 -13.53 10.69 -2.29
C ALA A 287 -14.17 12.00 -1.84
N LEU A 288 -13.67 13.10 -2.37
CA LEU A 288 -14.21 14.43 -2.16
C LEU A 288 -14.98 14.89 -3.40
N ALA A 289 -16.23 15.29 -3.20
CA ALA A 289 -17.05 15.87 -4.27
C ALA A 289 -16.50 17.24 -4.72
N ALA A 290 -16.59 17.51 -6.03
CA ALA A 290 -16.16 18.78 -6.61
C ALA A 290 -16.82 19.99 -5.91
N ILE A 291 -16.05 21.05 -5.73
CA ILE A 291 -16.56 22.37 -5.37
C ILE A 291 -16.49 23.26 -6.60
N PRO A 292 -17.61 23.92 -7.00
CA PRO A 292 -17.59 24.83 -8.13
C PRO A 292 -16.53 25.91 -7.97
N ALA A 293 -15.76 26.22 -9.03
CA ALA A 293 -14.75 27.28 -8.99
C ALA A 293 -15.33 28.63 -8.52
N THR A 294 -16.58 28.92 -8.88
CA THR A 294 -17.31 30.12 -8.45
C THR A 294 -17.51 30.24 -6.94
N SER A 295 -17.45 29.14 -6.21
CA SER A 295 -17.60 29.10 -4.74
C SER A 295 -16.28 28.78 -4.02
N TRP A 296 -15.21 28.49 -4.76
CA TRP A 296 -13.96 27.97 -4.22
C TRP A 296 -13.24 28.96 -3.31
N THR A 297 -13.05 30.20 -3.78
CA THR A 297 -12.38 31.26 -3.00
C THR A 297 -13.11 31.52 -1.69
N ARG A 298 -14.44 31.67 -1.73
CA ARG A 298 -15.27 31.85 -0.53
C ARG A 298 -15.14 30.66 0.41
N HIS A 299 -15.16 29.44 -0.12
CA HIS A 299 -15.01 28.24 0.69
C HIS A 299 -13.66 28.21 1.43
N ILE A 300 -12.56 28.57 0.75
CA ILE A 300 -11.24 28.67 1.37
C ILE A 300 -11.19 29.74 2.45
N GLU A 301 -11.88 30.87 2.26
CA GLU A 301 -12.00 31.90 3.30
C GLU A 301 -12.77 31.39 4.54
N GLU A 302 -13.85 30.62 4.34
CA GLU A 302 -14.65 30.04 5.42
C GLU A 302 -13.83 29.05 6.27
N ILE A 303 -13.02 28.20 5.63
CA ILE A 303 -12.19 27.21 6.34
C ILE A 303 -10.82 27.76 6.75
N ARG A 304 -10.49 29.02 6.42
CA ARG A 304 -9.20 29.67 6.71
C ARG A 304 -8.69 29.46 8.15
N PRO A 305 -9.51 29.48 9.22
CA PRO A 305 -9.03 29.22 10.58
C PRO A 305 -8.41 27.83 10.80
N MET A 306 -8.68 26.88 9.91
CA MET A 306 -8.18 25.50 9.94
C MET A 306 -6.94 25.32 9.05
N LEU A 307 -6.59 26.35 8.28
CA LEU A 307 -5.53 26.29 7.28
C LEU A 307 -4.22 26.85 7.84
N ALA A 308 -3.12 26.12 7.61
CA ALA A 308 -1.78 26.63 7.81
C ALA A 308 -1.23 27.13 6.48
N GLU A 309 -0.71 28.37 6.44
CA GLU A 309 0.02 28.84 5.26
C GLU A 309 1.32 28.05 5.11
N VAL A 310 1.57 27.50 3.92
CA VAL A 310 2.71 26.60 3.63
C VAL A 310 4.04 27.21 4.07
N ASP A 311 4.30 28.47 3.69
CA ASP A 311 5.56 29.14 3.99
C ASP A 311 5.77 29.32 5.50
N SER A 312 4.71 29.66 6.24
CA SER A 312 4.75 29.79 7.70
C SER A 312 4.95 28.43 8.37
N PHE A 313 4.27 27.39 7.88
CA PHE A 313 4.36 26.03 8.41
C PHE A 313 5.78 25.47 8.29
N LEU A 314 6.38 25.60 7.10
CA LEU A 314 7.74 25.14 6.80
C LEU A 314 8.84 25.97 7.48
N ALA A 315 8.53 27.20 7.91
CA ALA A 315 9.47 28.04 8.65
C ALA A 315 9.45 27.79 10.17
N GLN A 316 8.32 27.37 10.74
CA GLN A 316 8.12 27.20 12.19
C GLN A 316 8.58 25.85 12.73
N HIS A 317 8.61 24.82 11.89
CA HIS A 317 9.18 23.55 12.26
C HIS A 317 10.71 23.68 12.05
N GLN A 318 11.47 23.90 13.12
CA GLN A 318 12.94 23.78 13.08
C GLN A 318 13.30 22.35 13.49
N PRO A 319 14.21 21.66 12.78
CA PRO A 319 14.86 20.50 13.35
C PRO A 319 15.70 20.96 14.54
N THR A 320 15.52 20.28 15.67
CA THR A 320 16.48 20.36 16.77
C THR A 320 17.80 19.74 16.28
N GLU A 321 18.80 20.60 16.04
CA GLU A 321 20.19 20.33 15.60
C GLU A 321 20.37 19.86 14.13
N ALA A 322 21.33 20.34 13.31
CA ALA A 322 22.50 21.18 13.50
C ALA A 322 22.79 22.02 12.22
N ALA A 323 23.44 23.16 12.37
CA ALA A 323 24.02 23.97 11.27
C ALA A 323 25.15 23.17 10.55
N PRO A 324 25.54 23.46 9.28
CA PRO A 324 26.05 24.79 8.92
C PRO A 324 25.80 25.31 7.49
N GLU A 325 26.13 26.60 7.39
CA GLU A 325 26.66 27.39 6.28
C GLU A 325 25.77 27.88 5.12
N ALA A 326 25.91 29.19 4.93
CA ALA A 326 25.17 30.03 4.03
C ALA A 326 25.54 29.79 2.57
N SER A 327 24.53 29.76 1.70
CA SER A 327 24.67 30.07 0.29
C SER A 327 23.49 30.91 -0.16
N SER A 328 23.81 32.02 -0.82
CA SER A 328 22.89 33.06 -1.27
C SER A 328 22.15 32.66 -2.56
N ALA A 329 20.90 33.16 -2.65
CA ALA A 329 20.05 33.37 -3.85
C ALA A 329 18.85 32.41 -4.08
N ASN A 330 17.67 32.80 -3.59
CA ASN A 330 16.38 33.06 -4.30
C ASN A 330 15.18 32.94 -3.32
N PRO A 331 14.17 33.84 -3.34
CA PRO A 331 13.21 33.97 -2.23
C PRO A 331 11.85 33.26 -2.41
N SER A 332 11.74 32.07 -3.00
CA SER A 332 10.45 31.34 -3.05
C SER A 332 10.57 29.85 -2.69
N ALA A 333 9.56 29.30 -2.03
CA ALA A 333 9.37 27.86 -1.91
C ALA A 333 9.37 27.24 -3.32
N THR A 334 10.02 26.09 -3.49
CA THR A 334 10.09 25.43 -4.80
C THR A 334 9.09 24.30 -4.83
N VAL A 335 8.04 24.45 -5.63
CA VAL A 335 7.10 23.36 -5.91
C VAL A 335 7.73 22.47 -6.98
N ARG A 336 8.16 21.27 -6.60
CA ARG A 336 8.62 20.27 -7.57
C ARG A 336 7.51 19.26 -7.79
N ARG A 337 7.12 19.08 -9.05
CA ARG A 337 6.33 17.92 -9.45
C ARG A 337 7.19 16.70 -9.14
N TRP A 338 6.73 15.87 -8.22
CA TRP A 338 7.45 14.66 -7.91
C TRP A 338 7.32 13.70 -9.10
N LEU A 339 8.43 13.53 -9.82
CA LEU A 339 8.66 12.32 -10.59
C LEU A 339 9.16 11.27 -9.58
N PRO A 340 8.71 10.01 -9.70
CA PRO A 340 9.06 8.94 -8.77
C PRO A 340 10.56 8.96 -8.41
N ARG A 341 10.87 9.36 -7.18
CA ARG A 341 11.94 8.73 -6.40
C ARG A 341 11.23 8.09 -5.23
N LYS A 342 10.55 6.99 -5.53
CA LYS A 342 9.69 6.20 -4.64
C LYS A 342 10.58 5.06 -4.11
N PHE A 343 10.58 4.60 -2.85
CA PHE A 343 9.69 4.76 -1.70
C PHE A 343 8.22 4.68 -2.08
N TRP A 344 7.81 3.47 -2.43
CA TRP A 344 6.49 2.94 -2.14
C TRP A 344 6.60 1.93 -1.00
#